data_AF-A0A937BJJ6-F1
#
_entry.id   AF-A0A937BJJ6-F1
#
_cell.length_a   1.000
_cell.length_b   1.000
_cell.length_c   1.000
_cell.angle_alpha   90.00
_cell.angle_beta   90.00
_cell.angle_gamma   90.00
#
_symmetry.space_group_name_H-M   'P 1'
#
loop_
_entity.id
_entity.type
_entity.pdbx_description
1 polymer ?
#
loop_
_entity_poly.entity_id
_entity_poly.type
_entity_poly.pdbx_seq_one_letter_code
_entity_poly.pdbx_strand_id
1 'polypeptide(L)'
;MPSREKTVARAAHFITRRAAFLLAGTILLSLFFSYQVVHLQTTSSIDDFFDWTSPSAKFFRDFKKVFPKEEFFIIAFEDKDIFTTANLTLIRSLTNDLKNIEEIMDVTSLANVTDTVGTEDSFIAEGFLKDIPADSRGLEDLGRRATSNPLFLRQLISSDRRTTAIVVYAFDRPDDPHYKDRLLSKTRAVLERYSPSGKQFHLAGYIVTNLALNDYMDRDLVRFVPLTFFFVALTIVWVFRSRRLFFWPWPTSALPLPPHWAYRPFAGSRSTTSRRS
;
A
#
# COMPACT_ATOMS: atom_id res chain seq x y z
N MET A 1 31.79 3.10 50.05
CA MET A 1 30.51 2.63 49.48
C MET A 1 29.97 3.72 48.56
N PRO A 2 30.07 3.51 47.24
CA PRO A 2 30.10 4.59 46.26
C PRO A 2 28.72 5.22 46.12
N SER A 3 28.67 6.53 45.85
CA SER A 3 27.47 7.38 45.84
C SER A 3 26.25 6.80 45.09
N ARG A 4 26.46 5.94 44.10
CA ARG A 4 25.42 5.25 43.33
C ARG A 4 24.55 4.32 44.19
N GLU A 5 25.11 3.60 45.15
CA GLU A 5 24.35 2.67 46.01
C GLU A 5 23.36 3.42 46.92
N LYS A 6 23.77 4.59 47.44
CA LYS A 6 22.92 5.44 48.28
C LYS A 6 21.77 6.06 47.49
N THR A 7 22.01 6.41 46.22
CA THR A 7 20.98 6.94 45.32
C THR A 7 19.94 5.87 44.99
N VAL A 8 20.39 4.64 44.70
CA VAL A 8 19.51 3.48 44.44
C VAL A 8 18.69 3.14 45.70
N ALA A 9 19.31 3.11 46.88
CA ALA A 9 18.62 2.82 48.13
C ALA A 9 17.57 3.89 48.49
N ARG A 10 17.86 5.18 48.27
CA ARG A 10 16.87 6.26 48.45
C ARG A 10 15.71 6.17 47.47
N ALA A 11 15.98 5.87 46.20
CA ALA A 11 14.95 5.69 45.20
C ALA A 11 14.04 4.50 45.55
N ALA A 12 14.63 3.36 45.95
CA ALA A 12 13.88 2.18 46.38
C ALA A 12 12.97 2.49 47.59
N HIS A 13 13.48 3.21 48.59
CA HIS A 13 12.71 3.57 49.79
C HIS A 13 11.60 4.60 49.49
N PHE A 14 11.80 5.49 48.51
CA PHE A 14 10.78 6.42 48.03
C PHE A 14 9.66 5.70 47.27
N ILE A 15 10.03 4.74 46.41
CA ILE A 15 9.09 3.93 45.62
C ILE A 15 8.21 3.08 46.52
N THR A 16 8.78 2.39 47.52
CA THR A 16 8.00 1.52 48.42
C THR A 16 7.08 2.31 49.36
N ARG A 17 7.50 3.50 49.83
CA ARG A 17 6.69 4.33 50.74
C ARG A 17 5.53 5.04 50.05
N ARG A 18 5.62 5.28 48.73
CA ARG A 18 4.58 5.92 47.90
C ARG A 18 4.01 5.00 46.81
N ALA A 19 4.10 3.69 47.01
CA ALA A 19 3.77 2.69 45.99
C ALA A 19 2.34 2.85 45.42
N ALA A 20 1.34 3.10 46.27
CA ALA A 20 -0.05 3.30 45.82
C ALA A 20 -0.21 4.53 44.92
N PHE A 21 0.45 5.65 45.25
CA PHE A 21 0.42 6.87 44.44
C PHE A 21 1.15 6.69 43.10
N LEU A 22 2.30 6.01 43.10
CA LEU A 22 3.05 5.72 41.88
C LEU A 22 2.29 4.73 40.97
N LEU A 23 1.65 3.71 41.54
CA LEU A 23 0.80 2.77 40.79
C LEU A 23 -0.41 3.48 40.20
N ALA A 24 -1.12 4.29 40.99
CA ALA A 24 -2.25 5.08 40.50
C ALA A 24 -1.82 6.02 39.37
N GLY A 25 -0.67 6.71 39.53
CA GLY A 25 -0.10 7.56 38.49
C GLY A 25 0.26 6.80 37.21
N THR A 26 0.82 5.60 37.33
CA THR A 26 1.17 4.75 36.18
C THR A 26 -0.08 4.25 35.45
N ILE A 27 -1.12 3.86 36.20
CA ILE A 27 -2.41 3.43 35.64
C ILE A 27 -3.10 4.60 34.93
N LEU A 28 -3.15 5.78 35.56
CA LEU A 28 -3.70 7.00 34.97
C LEU A 28 -2.95 7.36 33.67
N LEU A 29 -1.63 7.31 33.70
CA LEU A 29 -0.82 7.58 32.51
C LEU A 29 -1.07 6.55 31.41
N SER A 30 -1.18 5.26 31.76
CA SER A 30 -1.49 4.20 30.81
C SER A 30 -2.89 4.36 30.21
N LEU A 31 -3.90 4.71 31.01
CA LEU A 31 -5.25 5.00 30.52
C LEU A 31 -5.27 6.21 29.59
N PHE A 32 -4.53 7.26 29.94
CA PHE A 32 -4.39 8.45 29.11
C PHE A 32 -3.79 8.12 27.74
N PHE A 33 -2.68 7.37 27.69
CA PHE A 33 -2.09 6.95 26.42
C PHE A 33 -2.99 5.98 25.63
N SER A 34 -3.65 5.03 26.30
CA SER A 34 -4.63 4.13 25.66
C SER A 34 -5.80 4.89 25.04
N TYR A 35 -6.28 5.95 25.69
CA TYR A 35 -7.31 6.82 25.13
C TYR A 35 -6.81 7.59 23.90
N GLN A 36 -5.56 8.05 23.92
CA GLN A 36 -4.96 8.72 22.76
C GLN A 36 -4.72 7.80 21.56
N VAL A 37 -4.54 6.50 21.76
CA VAL A 37 -4.40 5.54 20.65
C VAL A 37 -5.64 5.54 19.74
N VAL A 38 -6.84 5.79 20.29
CA VAL A 38 -8.08 5.87 19.51
C VAL A 38 -8.11 7.11 18.58
N HIS A 39 -7.32 8.14 18.91
CA HIS A 39 -7.25 9.39 18.13
C HIS A 39 -6.07 9.42 17.15
N LEU A 40 -5.26 8.36 17.09
CA LEU A 40 -4.20 8.26 16.09
C LEU A 40 -4.82 8.14 14.70
N GLN A 41 -4.60 9.16 13.87
CA GLN A 41 -4.93 9.12 12.46
C GLN A 41 -3.84 8.31 11.74
N THR A 42 -4.17 7.11 11.28
CA THR A 42 -3.28 6.30 10.47
C THR A 42 -3.39 6.78 9.02
N THR A 43 -2.39 7.50 8.53
CA THR A 43 -2.24 7.75 7.09
C THR A 43 -1.33 6.67 6.52
N SER A 44 -1.91 5.56 6.08
CA SER A 44 -1.20 4.52 5.34
C SER A 44 -1.19 4.93 3.87
N SER A 45 -0.43 5.96 3.48
CA SER A 45 -0.29 6.35 2.07
C SER A 45 1.04 5.84 1.52
N ILE A 46 1.00 5.11 0.40
CA ILE A 46 2.25 4.75 -0.32
C ILE A 46 3.02 6.01 -0.75
N ASP A 47 2.31 7.13 -0.95
CA ASP A 47 2.92 8.38 -1.40
C ASP A 47 3.86 9.00 -0.33
N ASP A 48 3.72 8.60 0.94
CA ASP A 48 4.59 9.04 2.05
C ASP A 48 5.99 8.41 2.02
N PHE A 49 6.17 7.32 1.26
CA PHE A 49 7.49 6.69 1.09
C PHE A 49 8.38 7.43 0.09
N PHE A 50 7.84 8.41 -0.64
CA PHE A 50 8.61 9.20 -1.60
C PHE A 50 9.40 10.33 -0.94
N ASP A 51 10.65 10.48 -1.36
CA ASP A 51 11.44 11.67 -1.04
C ASP A 51 11.02 12.86 -1.93
N TRP A 52 10.09 13.65 -1.40
CA TRP A 52 9.55 14.83 -2.05
C TRP A 52 10.55 15.99 -2.22
N THR A 53 11.73 15.91 -1.57
CA THR A 53 12.80 16.92 -1.69
C THR A 53 13.74 16.66 -2.86
N SER A 54 13.71 15.45 -3.43
CA SER A 54 14.57 15.05 -4.54
C SER A 54 14.32 15.85 -5.84
N PRO A 55 15.32 15.98 -6.72
CA PRO A 55 15.14 16.59 -8.05
C PRO A 55 14.05 15.90 -8.88
N SER A 56 13.92 14.58 -8.74
CA SER A 56 12.90 13.77 -9.42
C SER A 56 11.49 14.15 -8.97
N ALA A 57 11.28 14.38 -7.67
CA ALA A 57 10.00 14.82 -7.14
C ALA A 57 9.62 16.22 -7.64
N LYS A 58 10.60 17.12 -7.83
CA LYS A 58 10.36 18.43 -8.44
C LYS A 58 9.91 18.29 -9.90
N PHE A 59 10.62 17.49 -10.69
CA PHE A 59 10.24 17.21 -12.08
C PHE A 59 8.82 16.64 -12.16
N PHE A 60 8.49 15.65 -11.31
CA PHE A 60 7.17 15.04 -11.27
C PHE A 60 6.06 16.06 -10.94
N ARG A 61 6.27 16.96 -9.96
CA ARG A 61 5.32 18.03 -9.66
C ARG A 61 5.11 19.00 -10.81
N ASP A 62 6.18 19.36 -11.53
CA ASP A 62 6.09 20.27 -12.66
C ASP A 62 5.43 19.59 -13.88
N PHE A 63 5.67 18.28 -14.07
CA PHE A 63 4.99 17.46 -15.06
C PHE A 63 3.49 17.37 -14.78
N LYS A 64 3.08 17.09 -13.53
CA LYS A 64 1.67 17.06 -13.11
C LYS A 64 0.89 18.35 -13.37
N LYS A 65 1.55 19.53 -13.30
CA LYS A 65 0.91 20.82 -13.63
C LYS A 65 0.54 20.93 -15.10
N VAL A 66 1.31 20.30 -15.98
CA VAL A 66 1.09 20.31 -17.43
C VAL A 66 0.17 19.16 -17.85
N PHE A 67 0.28 18.01 -17.19
CA PHE A 67 -0.46 16.78 -17.49
C PHE A 67 -1.30 16.31 -16.29
N PRO A 68 -2.44 16.97 -15.99
CA PRO A 68 -3.27 16.62 -14.83
C PRO A 68 -3.99 15.26 -14.94
N LYS A 69 -4.01 14.62 -16.12
CA LYS A 69 -4.68 13.31 -16.37
C LYS A 69 -3.83 12.08 -15.98
N GLU A 70 -3.03 12.15 -14.94
CA GLU A 70 -2.19 11.02 -14.50
C GLU A 70 -2.88 10.08 -13.50
N GLU A 71 -3.80 10.60 -12.71
CA GLU A 71 -4.54 9.80 -11.74
C GLU A 71 -5.66 9.07 -12.48
N PHE A 72 -5.42 7.81 -12.87
CA PHE A 72 -6.43 7.00 -13.53
C PHE A 72 -6.45 5.57 -13.03
N PHE A 73 -7.59 4.93 -13.27
CA PHE A 73 -7.76 3.49 -13.15
C PHE A 73 -8.61 2.98 -14.31
N ILE A 74 -8.57 1.68 -14.51
CA ILE A 74 -9.23 1.00 -15.62
C ILE A 74 -10.30 0.09 -15.03
N ILE A 75 -11.49 0.11 -15.63
CA ILE A 75 -12.56 -0.85 -15.41
C ILE A 75 -12.65 -1.69 -16.68
N ALA A 76 -12.49 -3.00 -16.55
CA ALA A 76 -12.62 -3.93 -17.66
C ALA A 76 -13.71 -4.96 -17.39
N PHE A 77 -14.42 -5.40 -18.43
CA PHE A 77 -15.29 -6.56 -18.35
C PHE A 77 -15.18 -7.39 -19.62
N GLU A 78 -15.49 -8.68 -19.49
CA GLU A 78 -15.47 -9.64 -20.58
C GLU A 78 -16.89 -10.12 -20.93
N ASP A 79 -17.12 -10.36 -22.22
CA ASP A 79 -18.25 -11.10 -22.75
C ASP A 79 -17.84 -11.95 -23.96
N LYS A 80 -18.78 -12.73 -24.51
CA LYS A 80 -18.59 -13.48 -25.76
C LYS A 80 -18.28 -12.57 -26.94
N ASP A 81 -18.90 -11.40 -27.00
CA ASP A 81 -18.61 -10.33 -27.95
C ASP A 81 -19.05 -8.99 -27.35
N ILE A 82 -18.17 -8.00 -27.37
CA ILE A 82 -18.47 -6.64 -26.90
C ILE A 82 -19.41 -5.91 -27.86
N PHE A 83 -19.40 -6.24 -29.17
CA PHE A 83 -20.20 -5.55 -30.18
C PHE A 83 -21.62 -6.10 -30.26
N THR A 84 -22.34 -5.99 -29.15
CA THR A 84 -23.78 -6.25 -29.07
C THR A 84 -24.53 -5.00 -28.64
N THR A 85 -25.76 -4.82 -29.08
CA THR A 85 -26.61 -3.68 -28.67
C THR A 85 -26.69 -3.57 -27.14
N ALA A 86 -26.79 -4.70 -26.43
CA ALA A 86 -26.84 -4.75 -24.97
C ALA A 86 -25.52 -4.25 -24.33
N ASN A 87 -24.37 -4.73 -24.80
CA ASN A 87 -23.07 -4.34 -24.25
C ASN A 87 -22.71 -2.89 -24.59
N LEU A 88 -22.99 -2.42 -25.81
CA LEU A 88 -22.76 -1.03 -26.20
C LEU A 88 -23.66 -0.07 -25.38
N THR A 89 -24.90 -0.47 -25.11
CA THR A 89 -25.81 0.29 -24.23
C THR A 89 -25.26 0.31 -22.80
N LEU A 90 -24.81 -0.83 -22.28
CA LEU A 90 -24.18 -0.93 -20.96
C LEU A 90 -22.96 -0.01 -20.86
N ILE A 91 -22.04 -0.05 -21.83
CA ILE A 91 -20.84 0.79 -21.85
C ILE A 91 -21.23 2.27 -21.84
N ARG A 92 -22.21 2.67 -22.65
CA ARG A 92 -22.69 4.07 -22.71
C ARG A 92 -23.29 4.52 -21.38
N SER A 93 -24.20 3.73 -20.81
CA SER A 93 -24.84 4.07 -19.53
C SER A 93 -23.84 4.10 -18.38
N LEU A 94 -22.95 3.10 -18.31
CA LEU A 94 -21.90 3.04 -17.30
C LEU A 94 -20.94 4.23 -17.43
N THR A 95 -20.54 4.61 -18.65
CA THR A 95 -19.70 5.79 -18.90
C THR A 95 -20.36 7.06 -18.38
N ASN A 96 -21.66 7.25 -18.62
CA ASN A 96 -22.39 8.43 -18.17
C ASN A 96 -22.58 8.45 -16.65
N ASP A 97 -22.88 7.30 -16.05
CA ASP A 97 -23.03 7.18 -14.60
C ASP A 97 -21.74 7.46 -13.84
N LEU A 98 -20.60 6.97 -14.36
CA LEU A 98 -19.28 7.24 -13.78
C LEU A 98 -18.93 8.73 -13.87
N LYS A 99 -19.26 9.41 -14.98
CA LYS A 99 -19.03 10.86 -15.12
C LYS A 99 -19.78 11.71 -14.09
N ASN A 100 -20.83 11.18 -13.45
CA ASN A 100 -21.58 11.88 -12.42
C ASN A 100 -20.93 11.79 -11.01
N ILE A 101 -19.84 11.04 -10.85
CA ILE A 101 -19.10 10.96 -9.59
C ILE A 101 -18.20 12.20 -9.46
N GLU A 102 -18.35 12.94 -8.36
CA GLU A 102 -17.64 14.21 -8.11
C GLU A 102 -16.10 14.09 -8.17
N GLU A 103 -15.56 12.95 -7.74
CA GLU A 103 -14.12 12.68 -7.74
C GLU A 103 -13.57 12.33 -9.14
N ILE A 104 -14.44 12.07 -10.13
CA ILE A 104 -14.06 11.72 -11.50
C ILE A 104 -13.95 12.98 -12.35
N MET A 105 -12.79 13.15 -12.99
CA MET A 105 -12.52 14.23 -13.93
C MET A 105 -13.02 13.91 -15.34
N ASP A 106 -12.77 12.69 -15.81
CA ASP A 106 -13.13 12.28 -17.16
C ASP A 106 -13.25 10.76 -17.24
N VAL A 107 -14.05 10.27 -18.18
CA VAL A 107 -14.22 8.84 -18.45
C VAL A 107 -14.10 8.62 -19.95
N THR A 108 -13.16 7.77 -20.35
CA THR A 108 -12.93 7.41 -21.75
C THR A 108 -13.31 5.95 -21.97
N SER A 109 -14.18 5.70 -22.95
CA SER A 109 -14.61 4.36 -23.34
C SER A 109 -14.96 4.34 -24.83
N LEU A 110 -15.26 3.14 -25.37
CA LEU A 110 -15.81 3.00 -26.72
C LEU A 110 -17.09 3.85 -26.95
N ALA A 111 -17.80 4.27 -25.89
CA ALA A 111 -19.00 5.08 -26.05
C ALA A 111 -18.73 6.56 -26.40
N ASN A 112 -17.55 7.10 -26.08
CA ASN A 112 -17.26 8.53 -26.27
C ASN A 112 -15.91 8.84 -26.92
N VAL A 113 -15.13 7.83 -27.31
CA VAL A 113 -13.89 8.05 -28.06
C VAL A 113 -14.16 8.59 -29.45
N THR A 114 -13.24 9.41 -29.94
CA THR A 114 -13.29 9.98 -31.28
C THR A 114 -12.61 9.04 -32.26
N ASP A 115 -13.31 8.67 -33.32
CA ASP A 115 -12.76 8.01 -34.48
C ASP A 115 -12.31 9.08 -35.48
N THR A 116 -11.01 9.12 -35.74
CA THR A 116 -10.43 10.07 -36.70
C THR A 116 -10.07 9.31 -37.97
N VAL A 117 -10.77 9.61 -39.05
CA VAL A 117 -10.54 8.99 -40.36
C VAL A 117 -9.93 10.04 -41.28
N GLY A 118 -8.75 9.73 -41.81
CA GLY A 118 -8.12 10.53 -42.86
C GLY A 118 -8.74 10.21 -44.23
N THR A 119 -9.14 11.23 -44.96
CA THR A 119 -9.47 11.19 -46.39
C THR A 119 -8.35 11.89 -47.18
N GLU A 120 -8.33 11.77 -48.51
CA GLU A 120 -7.23 12.29 -49.35
C GLU A 120 -6.93 13.79 -49.11
N ASP A 121 -7.95 14.59 -48.78
CA ASP A 121 -7.83 16.04 -48.61
C ASP A 121 -8.20 16.56 -47.20
N SER A 122 -8.66 15.70 -46.27
CA SER A 122 -9.13 16.16 -44.94
C SER A 122 -9.14 15.10 -43.84
N PHE A 123 -9.13 15.53 -42.58
CA PHE A 123 -9.35 14.68 -41.41
C PHE A 123 -10.76 14.89 -40.86
N ILE A 124 -11.53 13.81 -40.75
CA ILE A 124 -12.86 13.82 -40.16
C ILE A 124 -12.76 13.19 -38.78
N ALA A 125 -13.02 13.99 -37.74
CA ALA A 125 -13.04 13.56 -36.34
C ALA A 125 -14.48 13.48 -35.85
N GLU A 126 -14.96 12.26 -35.58
CA GLU A 126 -16.34 12.01 -35.17
C GLU A 126 -16.41 11.07 -33.98
N GLY A 127 -17.49 11.12 -33.19
CA GLY A 127 -17.71 10.13 -32.14
C GLY A 127 -17.77 8.71 -32.73
N PHE A 128 -17.00 7.78 -32.17
CA PHE A 128 -16.96 6.39 -32.63
C PHE A 128 -18.33 5.71 -32.52
N LEU A 129 -19.03 5.92 -31.40
CA LEU A 129 -20.37 5.37 -31.14
C LEU A 129 -21.43 6.48 -31.05
N LYS A 130 -21.81 7.05 -32.21
CA LYS A 130 -22.93 8.01 -32.32
C LYS A 130 -24.26 7.35 -31.97
N ASP A 131 -24.65 6.36 -32.76
CA ASP A 131 -25.86 5.57 -32.57
C ASP A 131 -25.49 4.11 -32.30
N ILE A 132 -26.32 3.42 -31.51
CA ILE A 132 -26.12 1.99 -31.26
C ILE A 132 -26.87 1.23 -32.37
N PRO A 133 -26.18 0.46 -33.23
CA PRO A 133 -26.83 -0.28 -34.28
C PRO A 133 -27.81 -1.32 -33.71
N ALA A 134 -28.97 -1.45 -34.34
CA ALA A 134 -29.96 -2.48 -34.03
C ALA A 134 -29.79 -3.74 -34.91
N ASP A 135 -29.11 -3.60 -36.04
CA ASP A 135 -28.86 -4.67 -37.00
C ASP A 135 -27.47 -5.30 -36.82
N SER A 136 -27.36 -6.59 -37.13
CA SER A 136 -26.12 -7.35 -36.99
C SER A 136 -24.99 -6.82 -37.88
N ARG A 137 -25.31 -6.30 -39.07
CA ARG A 137 -24.33 -5.77 -40.01
C ARG A 137 -23.66 -4.51 -39.47
N GLY A 138 -24.45 -3.58 -38.91
CA GLY A 138 -23.93 -2.38 -38.26
C GLY A 138 -23.06 -2.69 -37.05
N LEU A 139 -23.43 -3.68 -36.23
CA LEU A 139 -22.62 -4.15 -35.11
C LEU A 139 -21.28 -4.76 -35.58
N GLU A 140 -21.30 -5.57 -36.63
CA GLU A 140 -20.10 -6.18 -37.20
C GLU A 140 -19.16 -5.14 -37.84
N ASP A 141 -19.71 -4.16 -38.55
CA ASP A 141 -18.95 -3.05 -39.12
C ASP A 141 -18.30 -2.19 -38.02
N LEU A 142 -19.03 -1.93 -36.92
CA LEU A 142 -18.49 -1.22 -35.76
C LEU A 142 -17.35 -2.01 -35.11
N GLY A 143 -17.53 -3.32 -34.96
CA GLY A 143 -16.51 -4.22 -34.42
C GLY A 143 -15.23 -4.25 -35.27
N ARG A 144 -15.38 -4.29 -36.59
CA ARG A 144 -14.24 -4.24 -37.53
C ARG A 144 -13.51 -2.90 -37.45
N ARG A 145 -14.24 -1.78 -37.39
CA ARG A 145 -13.64 -0.43 -37.23
C ARG A 145 -12.86 -0.31 -35.93
N ALA A 146 -13.42 -0.80 -34.83
CA ALA A 146 -12.75 -0.79 -33.53
C ALA A 146 -11.44 -1.58 -33.54
N THR A 147 -11.42 -2.76 -34.15
CA THR A 147 -10.22 -3.61 -34.17
C THR A 147 -9.21 -3.20 -35.23
N SER A 148 -9.64 -2.49 -36.29
CA SER A 148 -8.72 -1.94 -37.29
C SER A 148 -8.02 -0.66 -36.84
N ASN A 149 -8.59 0.07 -35.89
CA ASN A 149 -8.00 1.31 -35.39
C ASN A 149 -6.91 1.01 -34.34
N PRO A 150 -5.62 1.32 -34.59
CA PRO A 150 -4.53 1.05 -33.66
C PRO A 150 -4.65 1.78 -32.32
N LEU A 151 -5.42 2.88 -32.25
CA LEU A 151 -5.65 3.62 -31.01
C LEU A 151 -6.67 2.96 -30.09
N PHE A 152 -7.51 2.07 -30.62
CA PHE A 152 -8.53 1.35 -29.85
C PHE A 152 -8.08 -0.08 -29.56
N LEU A 153 -7.47 -0.74 -30.53
CA LEU A 153 -6.99 -2.10 -30.40
C LEU A 153 -5.95 -2.21 -29.27
N ARG A 154 -6.18 -3.13 -28.33
CA ARG A 154 -5.36 -3.36 -27.12
C ARG A 154 -5.30 -2.19 -26.13
N GLN A 155 -6.00 -1.10 -26.40
CA GLN A 155 -6.14 0.04 -25.48
C GLN A 155 -7.54 0.09 -24.85
N LEU A 156 -8.58 -0.09 -25.66
CA LEU A 156 -9.99 -0.08 -25.26
C LEU A 156 -10.73 -1.36 -25.60
N ILE A 157 -10.26 -2.13 -26.59
CA ILE A 157 -10.87 -3.39 -27.02
C ILE A 157 -9.77 -4.45 -27.22
N SER A 158 -10.04 -5.68 -26.79
CA SER A 158 -9.16 -6.82 -27.04
C SER A 158 -9.18 -7.24 -28.52
N SER A 159 -8.13 -7.92 -28.97
CA SER A 159 -8.03 -8.38 -30.37
C SER A 159 -9.08 -9.43 -30.74
N ASP A 160 -9.62 -10.16 -29.76
CA ASP A 160 -10.69 -11.13 -29.93
C ASP A 160 -12.10 -10.52 -29.76
N ARG A 161 -12.20 -9.21 -29.49
CA ARG A 161 -13.45 -8.46 -29.23
C ARG A 161 -14.23 -8.92 -28.01
N ARG A 162 -13.60 -9.66 -27.09
CA ARG A 162 -14.26 -10.19 -25.89
C ARG A 162 -14.15 -9.29 -24.68
N THR A 163 -13.13 -8.45 -24.60
CA THR A 163 -12.85 -7.61 -23.44
C THR A 163 -12.78 -6.15 -23.83
N THR A 164 -13.47 -5.30 -23.08
CA THR A 164 -13.43 -3.85 -23.25
C THR A 164 -12.91 -3.17 -21.99
N ALA A 165 -12.25 -2.03 -22.16
CA ALA A 165 -11.74 -1.19 -21.08
C ALA A 165 -12.42 0.18 -21.07
N ILE A 166 -12.72 0.64 -19.86
CA ILE A 166 -13.21 1.99 -19.55
C ILE A 166 -12.12 2.63 -18.68
N VAL A 167 -11.50 3.69 -19.18
CA VAL A 167 -10.46 4.42 -18.48
C VAL A 167 -11.12 5.57 -17.71
N VAL A 168 -10.93 5.59 -16.40
CA VAL A 168 -11.49 6.59 -15.50
C VAL A 168 -10.35 7.46 -14.98
N TYR A 169 -10.40 8.75 -15.30
CA TYR A 169 -9.48 9.76 -14.79
C TYR A 169 -10.10 10.45 -13.58
N ALA A 170 -9.37 10.50 -12.48
CA ALA A 170 -9.77 11.13 -11.24
C ALA A 170 -9.12 12.51 -11.08
N PHE A 171 -9.75 13.39 -10.31
CA PHE A 171 -9.07 14.59 -9.83
C PHE A 171 -8.06 14.21 -8.76
N ASP A 172 -6.84 14.75 -8.87
CA ASP A 172 -5.86 14.68 -7.80
C ASP A 172 -6.27 15.64 -6.67
N ARG A 173 -6.56 15.10 -5.48
CA ARG A 173 -6.97 15.87 -4.30
C ARG A 173 -6.00 15.60 -3.14
N PRO A 174 -4.80 16.20 -3.15
CA PRO A 174 -3.78 15.95 -2.13
C PRO A 174 -4.22 16.39 -0.72
N ASP A 175 -5.15 17.34 -0.62
CA ASP A 175 -5.65 17.85 0.66
C ASP A 175 -6.69 16.95 1.34
N ASP A 176 -7.16 15.89 0.67
CA ASP A 176 -8.21 15.00 1.16
C ASP A 176 -7.75 13.53 1.17
N PRO A 177 -7.18 13.04 2.28
CA PRO A 177 -6.61 11.69 2.34
C PRO A 177 -7.57 10.56 1.95
N HIS A 178 -8.88 10.78 2.05
CA HIS A 178 -9.91 9.77 1.82
C HIS A 178 -10.60 9.87 0.45
N TYR A 179 -10.17 10.78 -0.43
CA TYR A 179 -10.83 10.95 -1.73
C TYR A 179 -10.76 9.67 -2.57
N LYS A 180 -9.62 8.95 -2.55
CA LYS A 180 -9.42 7.70 -3.29
C LYS A 180 -10.39 6.61 -2.79
N ASP A 181 -10.59 6.50 -1.47
CA ASP A 181 -11.53 5.54 -0.87
C ASP A 181 -12.97 5.80 -1.31
N ARG A 182 -13.40 7.07 -1.26
CA ARG A 182 -14.75 7.48 -1.69
C ARG A 182 -14.94 7.27 -3.19
N LEU A 183 -13.94 7.61 -3.99
CA LEU A 183 -13.94 7.39 -5.44
C LEU A 183 -14.18 5.91 -5.77
N LEU A 184 -13.39 4.98 -5.20
CA LEU A 184 -13.57 3.55 -5.47
C LEU A 184 -14.86 3.00 -4.87
N SER A 185 -15.29 3.49 -3.70
CA SER A 185 -16.55 3.05 -3.09
C SER A 185 -17.76 3.45 -3.93
N LYS A 186 -17.83 4.71 -4.39
CA LYS A 186 -18.87 5.19 -5.32
C LYS A 186 -18.80 4.45 -6.65
N THR A 187 -17.60 4.22 -7.18
CA THR A 187 -17.40 3.45 -8.42
C THR A 187 -17.94 2.04 -8.29
N ARG A 188 -17.61 1.32 -7.21
CA ARG A 188 -18.12 -0.04 -6.94
C ARG A 188 -19.63 -0.04 -6.81
N ALA A 189 -20.21 0.92 -6.09
CA ALA A 189 -21.67 1.05 -5.97
C ALA A 189 -22.34 1.28 -7.34
N VAL A 190 -21.72 2.06 -8.24
CA VAL A 190 -22.19 2.19 -9.62
C VAL A 190 -22.14 0.86 -10.35
N LEU A 191 -21.01 0.14 -10.29
CA LEU A 191 -20.82 -1.16 -10.95
C LEU A 191 -21.79 -2.24 -10.43
N GLU A 192 -22.11 -2.22 -9.14
CA GLU A 192 -23.09 -3.14 -8.53
C GLU A 192 -24.48 -3.01 -9.15
N ARG A 193 -24.90 -1.81 -9.56
CA ARG A 193 -26.17 -1.62 -10.27
C ARG A 193 -26.22 -2.33 -11.63
N TYR A 194 -25.06 -2.56 -12.23
CA TYR A 194 -24.90 -3.30 -13.48
C TYR A 194 -24.58 -4.79 -13.25
N SER A 195 -24.34 -5.22 -12.00
CA SER A 195 -24.09 -6.63 -11.65
C SER A 195 -25.20 -7.61 -12.09
N PRO A 196 -26.51 -7.25 -12.09
CA PRO A 196 -27.57 -8.13 -12.61
C PRO A 196 -27.43 -8.51 -14.10
N SER A 197 -26.58 -7.82 -14.86
CA SER A 197 -26.24 -8.19 -16.24
C SER A 197 -25.38 -9.46 -16.35
N GLY A 198 -24.94 -10.03 -15.22
CA GLY A 198 -24.09 -11.22 -15.17
C GLY A 198 -22.63 -10.96 -15.57
N LYS A 199 -22.25 -9.68 -15.73
CA LYS A 199 -20.87 -9.28 -16.06
C LYS A 199 -20.04 -9.13 -14.80
N GLN A 200 -18.82 -9.66 -14.83
CA GLN A 200 -17.82 -9.39 -13.81
C GLN A 200 -16.95 -8.21 -14.25
N PHE A 201 -16.92 -7.18 -13.41
CA PHE A 201 -16.08 -6.01 -13.62
C PHE A 201 -14.78 -6.16 -12.85
N HIS A 202 -13.67 -5.88 -13.51
CA HIS A 202 -12.33 -5.91 -12.95
C HIS A 202 -11.78 -4.49 -12.91
N LEU A 203 -11.22 -4.09 -11.77
CA LEU A 203 -10.59 -2.80 -11.60
C LEU A 203 -9.07 -2.98 -11.56
N ALA A 204 -8.34 -2.14 -12.30
CA ALA A 204 -6.89 -2.15 -12.35
C ALA A 204 -6.34 -0.73 -12.40
N GLY A 205 -5.06 -0.55 -12.10
CA GLY A 205 -4.39 0.75 -12.14
C GLY A 205 -3.89 1.22 -10.78
N TYR A 206 -3.08 2.28 -10.78
CA TYR A 206 -2.33 2.74 -9.61
C TYR A 206 -3.24 3.01 -8.40
N ILE A 207 -4.35 3.72 -8.59
CA ILE A 207 -5.30 4.07 -7.52
C ILE A 207 -5.85 2.80 -6.84
N VAL A 208 -6.22 1.79 -7.64
CA VAL A 208 -6.81 0.54 -7.14
C VAL A 208 -5.78 -0.29 -6.39
N THR A 209 -4.58 -0.41 -6.94
CA THR A 209 -3.49 -1.17 -6.31
C THR A 209 -3.03 -0.52 -5.02
N ASN A 210 -2.88 0.81 -4.99
CA ASN A 210 -2.45 1.56 -3.80
C ASN A 210 -3.46 1.38 -2.66
N LEU A 211 -4.76 1.56 -2.94
CA LEU A 211 -5.80 1.34 -1.93
C LEU A 211 -5.89 -0.11 -1.44
N ALA A 212 -5.76 -1.09 -2.33
CA ALA A 212 -5.73 -2.50 -1.92
C ALA A 212 -4.53 -2.78 -1.01
N LEU A 213 -3.37 -2.21 -1.30
CA LEU A 213 -2.17 -2.38 -0.50
C LEU A 213 -2.31 -1.71 0.87
N ASN A 214 -2.87 -0.50 0.94
CA ASN A 214 -3.13 0.19 2.20
C ASN A 214 -4.09 -0.60 3.10
N ASP A 215 -5.18 -1.12 2.51
CA ASP A 215 -6.13 -1.97 3.23
C ASP A 215 -5.49 -3.27 3.75
N TYR A 216 -4.57 -3.88 2.98
CA TYR A 216 -3.79 -5.02 3.48
C TYR A 216 -2.86 -4.63 4.63
N MET A 217 -2.16 -3.50 4.53
CA MET A 217 -1.28 -3.01 5.59
C MET A 217 -2.04 -2.74 6.89
N ASP A 218 -3.20 -2.08 6.81
CA ASP A 218 -4.02 -1.78 7.99
C ASP A 218 -4.53 -3.07 8.66
N ARG A 219 -4.97 -4.04 7.86
CA ARG A 219 -5.43 -5.34 8.34
C ARG A 219 -4.31 -6.14 9.01
N ASP A 220 -3.11 -6.08 8.44
CA ASP A 220 -1.91 -6.72 8.97
C ASP A 220 -1.48 -6.08 10.29
N LEU A 221 -1.51 -4.75 10.41
CA LEU A 221 -1.22 -4.05 11.66
C LEU A 221 -2.20 -4.46 12.77
N VAL A 222 -3.51 -4.44 12.49
CA VAL A 222 -4.54 -4.83 13.47
C VAL A 222 -4.41 -6.29 13.89
N ARG A 223 -3.90 -7.17 13.03
CA ARG A 223 -3.70 -8.59 13.35
C ARG A 223 -2.36 -8.87 14.05
N PHE A 224 -1.25 -8.34 13.55
CA PHE A 224 0.10 -8.68 14.00
C PHE A 224 0.51 -7.95 15.27
N VAL A 225 0.09 -6.70 15.47
CA VAL A 225 0.42 -5.94 16.68
C VAL A 225 -0.06 -6.65 17.95
N PRO A 226 -1.36 -6.98 18.12
CA PRO A 226 -1.81 -7.68 19.33
C PRO A 226 -1.21 -9.09 19.43
N LEU A 227 -1.01 -9.78 18.31
CA LEU A 227 -0.39 -11.11 18.30
C LEU A 227 1.06 -11.05 18.80
N THR A 228 1.82 -10.03 18.41
CA THR A 228 3.20 -9.81 18.87
C THR A 228 3.23 -9.52 20.36
N PHE A 229 2.36 -8.63 20.85
CA PHE A 229 2.24 -8.39 22.29
C PHE A 229 1.84 -9.63 23.07
N PHE A 230 0.97 -10.47 22.51
CA PHE A 230 0.61 -11.76 23.09
C PHE A 230 1.82 -12.69 23.21
N PHE A 231 2.63 -12.85 22.17
CA PHE A 231 3.85 -13.67 22.22
C PHE A 231 4.91 -13.11 23.16
N VAL A 232 5.08 -11.79 23.22
CA VAL A 232 5.98 -11.14 24.18
C VAL A 232 5.51 -11.40 25.61
N ALA A 233 4.22 -11.21 25.90
CA ALA A 233 3.64 -11.49 27.22
C ALA A 233 3.80 -12.97 27.60
N LEU A 234 3.54 -13.89 26.67
CA LEU A 234 3.73 -15.32 26.86
C LEU A 234 5.20 -15.66 27.19
N THR A 235 6.14 -15.09 26.44
CA THR A 235 7.58 -15.28 26.65
C THR A 235 8.02 -14.77 28.02
N ILE A 236 7.56 -13.57 28.41
CA ILE A 236 7.81 -13.00 29.74
C ILE A 236 7.28 -13.95 30.83
N VAL A 237 6.02 -14.39 30.73
CA VAL A 237 5.43 -15.31 31.71
C VAL A 237 6.22 -16.62 31.78
N TRP A 238 6.64 -17.17 30.64
CA TRP A 238 7.39 -18.42 30.60
C TRP A 238 8.78 -18.29 31.25
N VAL A 239 9.50 -17.20 30.96
CA VAL A 239 10.82 -16.90 31.55
C VAL A 239 10.71 -16.70 33.07
N PHE A 240 9.76 -15.89 33.55
CA PHE A 240 9.64 -15.58 34.98
C PHE A 240 8.98 -16.69 35.80
N ARG A 241 8.11 -17.50 35.21
CA ARG A 241 7.52 -18.68 35.87
C ARG A 241 8.55 -19.81 36.01
N SER A 242 9.52 -19.89 35.09
CA SER A 242 10.65 -20.81 35.20
C SER A 242 11.77 -20.21 36.04
N ARG A 243 11.70 -20.39 37.38
CA ARG A 243 12.84 -20.10 38.28
C ARG A 243 14.14 -20.81 37.85
N ARG A 244 14.05 -21.85 37.00
CA ARG A 244 15.19 -22.64 36.50
C ARG A 244 15.94 -21.96 35.35
N LEU A 245 15.29 -21.14 34.53
CA LEU A 245 15.93 -20.43 33.41
C LEU A 245 16.74 -19.20 33.84
N PHE A 246 16.42 -18.60 35.00
CA PHE A 246 17.21 -17.53 35.60
C PHE A 246 18.61 -18.01 36.06
N PHE A 247 18.73 -19.28 36.49
CA PHE A 247 19.99 -19.87 36.94
C PHE A 247 20.75 -20.63 35.85
N TRP A 248 20.13 -20.92 34.70
CA TRP A 248 20.79 -21.64 33.59
C TRP A 248 22.01 -20.94 32.96
N PRO A 249 22.12 -19.60 32.91
CA PRO A 249 23.31 -18.94 32.35
C PRO A 249 24.55 -18.98 33.24
N TRP A 250 24.44 -19.43 34.49
CA TRP A 250 25.51 -19.32 35.48
C TRP A 250 26.59 -20.43 35.42
N PRO A 251 26.33 -21.69 35.01
CA PRO A 251 27.39 -22.69 34.98
C PRO A 251 28.41 -22.49 33.84
N THR A 252 28.02 -21.87 32.73
CA THR A 252 28.89 -21.75 31.55
C THR A 252 29.91 -20.62 31.65
N SER A 253 29.63 -19.55 32.41
CA SER A 253 30.62 -18.50 32.72
C SER A 253 31.62 -18.91 33.81
N ALA A 254 31.41 -20.06 34.46
CA ALA A 254 32.32 -20.63 35.46
C ALA A 254 33.29 -21.68 34.90
N LEU A 255 33.22 -22.02 33.61
CA LEU A 255 34.26 -22.84 32.97
C LEU A 255 35.53 -21.97 32.83
N PRO A 256 36.61 -22.28 33.56
CA PRO A 256 37.85 -21.54 33.44
C PRO A 256 38.38 -21.75 32.02
N LEU A 257 38.31 -20.72 31.18
CA LEU A 257 39.10 -20.70 29.97
C LEU A 257 40.57 -20.91 30.40
N PRO A 258 41.26 -21.97 29.93
CA PRO A 258 42.64 -22.21 30.30
C PRO A 258 43.43 -20.96 29.92
N PRO A 259 44.22 -20.41 30.84
CA PRO A 259 44.82 -19.12 30.62
C PRO A 259 45.80 -19.21 29.44
N HIS A 260 45.71 -18.23 28.55
CA HIS A 260 46.45 -18.11 27.29
C HIS A 260 47.99 -18.22 27.40
N TRP A 261 48.56 -18.22 28.62
CA TRP A 261 49.98 -18.45 28.85
C TRP A 261 50.40 -19.93 28.79
N ALA A 262 49.46 -20.88 28.82
CA ALA A 262 49.75 -22.31 28.77
C ALA A 262 50.26 -22.82 27.39
N TYR A 263 50.27 -21.97 26.35
CA TYR A 263 50.66 -22.34 24.99
C TYR A 263 51.96 -21.69 24.49
N ARG A 264 52.82 -21.13 25.35
CA ARG A 264 54.16 -20.66 24.91
C ARG A 264 55.21 -21.76 25.09
N PRO A 265 55.71 -22.40 24.01
CA PRO A 265 56.84 -23.31 24.12
C PRO A 265 58.10 -22.51 24.48
N PHE A 266 58.82 -23.04 25.47
CA PHE A 266 60.12 -22.57 25.95
C PHE A 266 61.15 -22.64 24.81
N ALA A 267 61.38 -21.51 24.12
CA ALA A 267 62.50 -21.36 23.19
C ALA A 267 63.65 -20.70 23.95
N GLY A 268 64.69 -21.49 24.22
CA GLY A 268 65.91 -21.02 24.87
C GLY A 268 66.70 -20.03 24.01
N SER A 269 67.40 -19.12 24.67
CA SER A 269 68.59 -18.50 24.11
C SER A 269 69.66 -18.35 25.19
N ARG A 270 70.85 -18.81 24.84
CA ARG A 270 72.10 -18.75 25.62
C ARG A 270 72.76 -17.37 25.47
N SER A 271 73.69 -17.12 26.40
CA SER A 271 74.82 -16.15 26.36
C SER A 271 74.42 -14.68 26.57
N THR A 272 75.01 -13.93 27.49
CA THR A 272 76.44 -13.78 27.78
C THR A 272 76.66 -13.29 29.23
N THR A 273 77.79 -13.67 29.84
CA THR A 273 78.26 -13.14 31.13
C THR A 273 79.75 -12.84 31.04
N SER A 274 80.15 -11.72 31.66
CA SER A 274 81.52 -11.33 32.07
C SER A 274 82.43 -10.77 30.96
N ARG A 275 83.37 -9.83 31.18
CA ARG A 275 83.82 -9.00 32.32
C ARG A 275 84.76 -7.92 31.72
N ARG A 276 85.04 -6.86 32.51
CA ARG A 276 85.98 -5.76 32.24
C ARG A 276 87.44 -6.20 31.96
N SER A 277 88.17 -5.24 31.35
CA SER A 277 89.62 -4.96 31.36
C SER A 277 90.56 -5.98 30.71
#